data_AF-A0AAJ3D854-F1
#
_entry.id   AF-A0AAJ3D854-F1
#
_cell.length_a   1.000
_cell.length_b   1.000
_cell.length_c   1.000
_cell.angle_alpha   90.00
_cell.angle_beta   90.00
_cell.angle_gamma   90.00
#
_symmetry.space_group_name_H-M   'P 1'
#
loop_
_entity.id
_entity.type
_entity.pdbx_description
1 polymer ?
#
loop_
_entity_poly.entity_id
_entity_poly.type
_entity_poly.pdbx_seq_one_letter_code
_entity_poly.pdbx_strand_id
1 'polypeptide(L)'
;MILLRSSAQHVYWLGRYLYRIQYVTNKLPFTDDQQAADFAYALCLQIDSADNLNQFMLDKQQLFSLLNQLEIARDNIHELRGLLSAQAYAELNFLIKNVEANALDIQRIVNRCCELLTAEQEDIFLFFRIGQCIEQIDTYFRFYQNIHKVMGVTELTIHQLFDLGWDELQPSWEIFKSEPYINQFYAFTYRLENQFEVYA
;
A
#
# COMPACT_ATOMS: atom_id res chain seq x y z
N MET A 1 -3.19 9.53 -21.34
CA MET A 1 -3.41 10.83 -20.65
C MET A 1 -2.14 11.08 -19.86
N ILE A 2 -1.53 12.26 -19.88
CA ILE A 2 -0.31 12.46 -19.07
C ILE A 2 -0.74 12.65 -17.62
N LEU A 3 -0.46 11.66 -16.77
CA LEU A 3 -0.73 11.74 -15.33
C LEU A 3 0.24 12.74 -14.69
N LEU A 4 -0.28 13.74 -13.96
CA LEU A 4 0.55 14.66 -13.19
C LEU A 4 1.27 13.91 -12.07
N ARG A 5 2.51 14.31 -11.75
CA ARG A 5 3.33 13.64 -10.72
C ARG A 5 2.65 13.62 -9.34
N SER A 6 1.98 14.70 -8.94
CA SER A 6 1.19 14.75 -7.70
C SER A 6 0.04 13.73 -7.69
N SER A 7 -0.69 13.62 -8.80
CA SER A 7 -1.74 12.61 -8.95
C SER A 7 -1.16 11.20 -8.92
N ALA A 8 -0.04 10.96 -9.61
CA ALA A 8 0.67 9.68 -9.58
C ALA A 8 1.12 9.31 -8.16
N GLN A 9 1.57 10.28 -7.37
CA GLN A 9 1.95 10.12 -5.97
C GLN A 9 0.75 9.67 -5.10
N HIS A 10 -0.42 10.29 -5.28
CA HIS A 10 -1.64 9.89 -4.57
C HIS A 10 -2.08 8.47 -4.95
N VAL A 11 -2.00 8.11 -6.23
CA VAL A 11 -2.28 6.74 -6.69
C VAL A 11 -1.29 5.73 -6.10
N TYR A 12 0.01 6.07 -6.09
CA TYR A 12 1.06 5.25 -5.48
C TYR A 12 0.80 5.00 -3.99
N TRP A 13 0.54 6.05 -3.22
CA TRP A 13 0.24 5.92 -1.79
C TRP A 13 -1.05 5.15 -1.53
N LEU A 14 -2.08 5.36 -2.35
CA LEU A 14 -3.32 4.58 -2.28
C LEU A 14 -3.05 3.07 -2.44
N GLY A 15 -2.18 2.70 -3.38
CA GLY A 15 -1.69 1.32 -3.53
C GLY A 15 -1.04 0.77 -2.28
N ARG A 16 -0.16 1.57 -1.64
CA ARG A 16 0.49 1.20 -0.39
C ARG A 16 -0.50 1.00 0.75
N TYR A 17 -1.41 1.95 0.97
CA TYR A 17 -2.38 1.86 2.05
C TYR A 17 -3.32 0.67 1.88
N LEU A 18 -3.89 0.47 0.69
CA LEU A 18 -4.80 -0.65 0.46
C LEU A 18 -4.11 -2.01 0.61
N TYR A 19 -2.87 -2.16 0.14
CA TYR A 19 -2.10 -3.38 0.37
C TYR A 19 -1.89 -3.63 1.87
N ARG A 20 -1.46 -2.61 2.62
CA ARG A 20 -1.19 -2.74 4.06
C ARG A 20 -2.45 -3.15 4.83
N ILE A 21 -3.58 -2.49 4.55
CA ILE A 21 -4.86 -2.80 5.19
C ILE A 21 -5.29 -4.23 4.85
N GLN A 22 -5.18 -4.64 3.58
CA GLN A 22 -5.49 -6.01 3.15
C GLN A 22 -4.59 -7.05 3.86
N TYR A 23 -3.30 -6.77 3.97
CA TYR A 23 -2.37 -7.67 4.63
C TYR A 23 -2.72 -7.88 6.11
N VAL A 24 -3.06 -6.81 6.83
CA VAL A 24 -3.45 -6.90 8.24
C VAL A 24 -4.80 -7.59 8.41
N THR A 25 -5.81 -7.27 7.59
CA THR A 25 -7.13 -7.94 7.70
C THR A 25 -7.05 -9.44 7.44
N ASN A 26 -6.12 -9.90 6.58
CA ASN A 26 -5.85 -11.32 6.38
C ASN A 26 -5.28 -12.05 7.62
N LYS A 27 -4.87 -11.31 8.65
CA LYS A 27 -4.35 -11.87 9.92
C LYS A 27 -5.33 -11.76 11.07
N LEU A 28 -6.36 -10.94 10.94
CA LEU A 28 -7.37 -10.74 11.97
C LEU A 28 -8.49 -11.78 11.86
N PRO A 29 -9.09 -12.20 12.98
CA PRO A 29 -8.65 -11.90 14.35
C PRO A 29 -7.47 -12.80 14.77
N PHE A 30 -6.59 -12.27 15.62
CA PHE A 30 -5.63 -13.10 16.35
C PHE A 30 -6.34 -13.86 17.46
N THR A 31 -5.94 -15.11 17.69
CA THR A 31 -6.44 -15.96 18.80
C THR A 31 -5.31 -16.48 19.69
N ASP A 32 -4.07 -16.18 19.34
CA ASP A 32 -2.85 -16.61 20.02
C ASP A 32 -2.03 -15.36 20.39
N ASP A 33 -1.72 -15.21 21.68
CA ASP A 33 -1.05 -14.02 22.21
C ASP A 33 0.37 -13.88 21.67
N GLN A 34 1.10 -14.99 21.48
CA GLN A 34 2.46 -14.93 20.95
C GLN A 34 2.46 -14.47 19.49
N GLN A 35 1.57 -15.00 18.66
CA GLN A 35 1.42 -14.54 17.27
C GLN A 35 1.00 -13.07 17.20
N ALA A 36 0.13 -12.62 18.10
CA ALA A 36 -0.28 -11.23 18.19
C ALA A 36 0.91 -10.33 18.60
N ALA A 37 1.67 -10.74 19.62
CA ALA A 37 2.85 -10.00 20.10
C ALA A 37 3.94 -9.89 19.02
N ASP A 38 4.25 -10.99 18.33
CA ASP A 38 5.22 -10.99 17.22
C ASP A 38 4.75 -10.08 16.08
N PHE A 39 3.46 -10.10 15.77
CA PHE A 39 2.88 -9.24 14.74
C PHE A 39 2.91 -7.75 15.14
N ALA A 40 2.54 -7.43 16.38
CA ALA A 40 2.59 -6.08 16.92
C ALA A 40 4.03 -5.55 16.94
N TYR A 41 4.99 -6.37 17.36
CA TYR A 41 6.41 -6.02 17.38
C TYR A 41 6.94 -5.67 15.99
N ALA A 42 6.58 -6.45 14.96
CA ALA A 42 6.94 -6.17 13.57
C ALA A 42 6.35 -4.83 13.04
N LEU A 43 5.31 -4.31 13.69
CA LEU A 43 4.72 -3.00 13.43
C LEU A 43 5.21 -1.91 14.40
N CYS A 44 6.23 -2.21 15.22
CA CYS A 44 6.74 -1.34 16.28
C CYS A 44 5.68 -0.97 17.34
N LEU A 45 4.68 -1.82 17.54
CA LEU A 45 3.64 -1.67 18.56
C LEU A 45 4.01 -2.47 19.81
N GLN A 46 3.71 -1.92 21.00
CA GLN A 46 3.91 -2.58 22.29
C GLN A 46 2.59 -3.17 22.77
N ILE A 47 2.16 -4.27 22.14
CA ILE A 47 0.91 -4.99 22.45
C ILE A 47 1.26 -6.48 22.53
N ASP A 48 0.89 -7.13 23.62
CA ASP A 48 1.29 -8.50 23.97
C ASP A 48 0.13 -9.50 24.02
N SER A 49 -1.11 -9.05 23.80
CA SER A 49 -2.29 -9.93 23.76
C SER A 49 -3.08 -9.82 22.46
N ALA A 50 -3.66 -10.94 22.04
CA ALA A 50 -4.49 -11.05 20.86
C ALA A 50 -5.73 -10.15 20.95
N ASP A 51 -6.41 -10.15 22.10
CA ASP A 51 -7.61 -9.32 22.33
C ASP A 51 -7.29 -7.83 22.21
N ASN A 52 -6.21 -7.36 22.83
CA ASN A 52 -5.82 -5.95 22.76
C ASN A 52 -5.43 -5.56 21.34
N LEU A 53 -4.71 -6.42 20.60
CA LEU A 53 -4.33 -6.14 19.23
C LEU A 53 -5.56 -6.09 18.30
N ASN A 54 -6.49 -7.03 18.45
CA ASN A 54 -7.73 -7.05 17.70
C ASN A 54 -8.55 -5.77 17.92
N GLN A 55 -8.66 -5.31 19.17
CA GLN A 55 -9.33 -4.06 19.52
C GLN A 55 -8.60 -2.84 18.96
N PHE A 56 -7.27 -2.78 19.14
CA PHE A 56 -6.43 -1.70 18.64
C PHE A 56 -6.57 -1.50 17.12
N MET A 57 -6.55 -2.60 16.37
CA MET A 57 -6.64 -2.57 14.90
C MET A 57 -7.99 -2.07 14.37
N LEU A 58 -9.04 -2.12 15.20
CA LEU A 58 -10.41 -1.69 14.86
C LEU A 58 -10.84 -0.41 15.59
N ASP A 59 -9.95 0.21 16.37
CA ASP A 59 -10.25 1.42 17.13
C ASP A 59 -9.94 2.68 16.29
N LYS A 60 -10.98 3.49 16.03
CA LYS A 60 -10.88 4.76 15.30
C LYS A 60 -10.02 5.82 16.01
N GLN A 61 -9.70 5.65 17.28
CA GLN A 61 -8.82 6.57 18.00
C GLN A 61 -7.33 6.26 17.80
N GLN A 62 -7.00 5.03 17.37
CA GLN A 62 -5.60 4.62 17.18
C GLN A 62 -5.13 4.99 15.78
N LEU A 63 -4.09 5.83 15.67
CA LEU A 63 -3.58 6.32 14.38
C LEU A 63 -3.23 5.19 13.39
N PHE A 64 -2.74 4.06 13.90
CA PHE A 64 -2.34 2.92 13.08
C PHE A 64 -3.45 1.88 12.85
N SER A 65 -4.67 2.10 13.35
CA SER A 65 -5.79 1.20 13.11
C SER A 65 -6.18 1.15 11.64
N LEU A 66 -6.86 0.06 11.26
CA LEU A 66 -7.33 -0.13 9.88
C LEU A 66 -8.32 0.93 9.46
N LEU A 67 -9.14 1.43 10.39
CA LEU A 67 -10.13 2.47 10.11
C LEU A 67 -9.44 3.81 9.84
N ASN A 68 -8.45 4.22 10.62
CA ASN A 68 -7.70 5.44 10.33
C ASN A 68 -6.88 5.34 9.06
N GLN A 69 -6.31 4.16 8.77
CA GLN A 69 -5.63 3.95 7.49
C GLN A 69 -6.58 4.00 6.29
N LEU A 70 -7.82 3.53 6.42
CA LEU A 70 -8.86 3.70 5.41
C LEU A 70 -9.25 5.17 5.20
N GLU A 71 -9.29 5.97 6.26
CA GLU A 71 -9.55 7.42 6.14
C GLU A 71 -8.43 8.11 5.36
N ILE A 72 -7.15 7.76 5.61
CA ILE A 72 -6.03 8.28 4.82
C ILE A 72 -6.11 7.83 3.35
N ALA A 73 -6.53 6.58 3.10
CA ALA A 73 -6.79 6.11 1.74
C ALA A 73 -7.92 6.91 1.07
N ARG A 74 -8.98 7.28 1.82
CA ARG A 74 -10.05 8.15 1.34
C ARG A 74 -9.56 9.53 0.95
N ASP A 75 -8.68 10.13 1.75
CA ASP A 75 -8.09 11.44 1.44
C ASP A 75 -7.30 11.38 0.13
N ASN A 76 -6.52 10.32 -0.10
CA ASN A 76 -5.87 10.10 -1.40
C ASN A 76 -6.89 9.97 -2.54
N ILE A 77 -8.01 9.26 -2.33
CA ILE A 77 -9.08 9.16 -3.35
C ILE A 77 -9.68 10.53 -3.67
N HIS A 78 -9.86 11.41 -2.68
CA HIS A 78 -10.38 12.76 -2.91
C HIS A 78 -9.47 13.59 -3.83
N GLU A 79 -8.15 13.46 -3.69
CA GLU A 79 -7.16 14.14 -4.55
C GLU A 79 -7.14 13.59 -5.99
N LEU A 80 -7.76 12.43 -6.23
CA LEU A 80 -7.90 11.81 -7.55
C LEU A 80 -9.24 12.15 -8.24
N ARG A 81 -9.99 13.13 -7.72
CA ARG A 81 -11.23 13.59 -8.33
C ARG A 81 -10.99 14.13 -9.74
N GLY A 82 -11.76 13.63 -10.70
CA GLY A 82 -11.63 14.02 -12.12
C GLY A 82 -10.50 13.31 -12.86
N LEU A 83 -9.67 12.53 -12.14
CA LEU A 83 -8.69 11.62 -12.72
C LEU A 83 -9.28 10.21 -12.89
N LEU A 84 -9.90 9.70 -11.82
CA LEU A 84 -10.62 8.43 -11.86
C LEU A 84 -11.87 8.55 -12.72
N SER A 85 -12.34 7.43 -13.27
CA SER A 85 -13.68 7.37 -13.85
C SER A 85 -14.73 7.83 -12.84
N ALA A 86 -15.77 8.54 -13.29
CA ALA A 86 -16.80 9.07 -12.40
C ALA A 86 -17.50 7.96 -11.59
N GLN A 87 -17.64 6.78 -12.20
CA GLN A 87 -18.19 5.59 -11.56
C GLN A 87 -17.26 5.07 -10.45
N ALA A 88 -15.97 4.83 -10.74
CA ALA A 88 -15.04 4.31 -9.74
C ALA A 88 -14.85 5.31 -8.59
N TYR A 89 -14.73 6.61 -8.88
CA TYR A 89 -14.63 7.64 -7.85
C TYR A 89 -15.83 7.61 -6.89
N ALA A 90 -17.05 7.55 -7.42
CA ALA A 90 -18.26 7.52 -6.60
C ALA A 90 -18.35 6.24 -5.76
N GLU A 91 -18.02 5.09 -6.36
CA GLU A 91 -18.08 3.79 -5.68
C GLU A 91 -17.01 3.67 -4.59
N LEU A 92 -15.76 4.08 -4.85
CA LEU A 92 -14.68 4.10 -3.85
C LEU A 92 -15.06 4.93 -2.62
N ASN A 93 -15.59 6.14 -2.85
CA ASN A 93 -16.04 7.02 -1.76
C ASN A 93 -17.21 6.41 -0.97
N PHE A 94 -18.16 5.77 -1.67
CA PHE A 94 -19.28 5.08 -1.02
C PHE A 94 -18.80 3.92 -0.16
N LEU A 95 -17.91 3.07 -0.67
CA LEU A 95 -17.39 1.90 0.04
C LEU A 95 -16.69 2.30 1.33
N ILE A 96 -15.73 3.23 1.27
CA ILE A 96 -14.94 3.61 2.45
C ILE A 96 -15.81 4.34 3.48
N LYS A 97 -16.73 5.21 3.05
CA LYS A 97 -17.61 5.95 3.98
C LYS A 97 -18.53 5.04 4.80
N ASN A 98 -18.92 3.89 4.25
CA ASN A 98 -19.88 2.98 4.87
C ASN A 98 -19.22 1.73 5.49
N VAL A 99 -17.90 1.76 5.70
CA VAL A 99 -17.18 0.65 6.33
C VAL A 99 -17.59 0.46 7.79
N GLU A 100 -17.86 -0.79 8.16
CA GLU A 100 -18.05 -1.18 9.55
C GLU A 100 -16.70 -1.47 10.23
N ALA A 101 -16.64 -1.29 11.54
CA ALA A 101 -15.46 -1.61 12.36
C ALA A 101 -15.29 -3.13 12.54
N ASN A 102 -15.10 -3.84 11.42
CA ASN A 102 -15.03 -5.29 11.35
C ASN A 102 -14.00 -5.72 10.29
N ALA A 103 -13.11 -6.65 10.65
CA ALA A 103 -12.02 -7.06 9.76
C ALA A 103 -12.50 -7.66 8.42
N LEU A 104 -13.58 -8.46 8.42
CA LEU A 104 -14.12 -9.05 7.19
C LEU A 104 -14.77 -7.99 6.30
N ASP A 105 -15.48 -7.04 6.91
CA ASP A 105 -16.09 -5.92 6.17
C ASP A 105 -15.02 -5.02 5.51
N ILE A 106 -14.00 -4.66 6.29
CA ILE A 106 -12.83 -3.91 5.81
C ILE A 106 -12.13 -4.66 4.68
N GLN A 107 -11.87 -5.96 4.84
CA GLN A 107 -11.23 -6.78 3.81
C GLN A 107 -12.05 -6.79 2.51
N ARG A 108 -13.36 -6.99 2.60
CA ARG A 108 -14.26 -6.97 1.44
C ARG A 108 -14.21 -5.62 0.72
N ILE A 109 -14.27 -4.52 1.47
CA ILE A 109 -14.20 -3.17 0.91
C ILE A 109 -12.85 -2.93 0.23
N VAL A 110 -11.74 -3.28 0.87
CA VAL A 110 -10.40 -3.10 0.28
C VAL A 110 -10.24 -3.93 -0.99
N ASN A 111 -10.73 -5.17 -1.02
CA ASN A 111 -10.73 -5.99 -2.23
C ASN A 111 -11.49 -5.30 -3.36
N ARG A 112 -12.69 -4.77 -3.05
CA ARG A 112 -13.49 -4.04 -4.03
C ARG A 112 -12.82 -2.76 -4.51
N CYS A 113 -12.16 -2.01 -3.62
CA CYS A 113 -11.36 -0.84 -4.00
C CYS A 113 -10.22 -1.23 -4.96
N CYS A 114 -9.52 -2.32 -4.70
CA CYS A 114 -8.45 -2.81 -5.56
C CYS A 114 -8.98 -3.22 -6.96
N GLU A 115 -10.13 -3.89 -7.03
CA GLU A 115 -10.77 -4.23 -8.30
C GLU A 115 -11.09 -2.98 -9.14
N LEU A 116 -11.69 -1.96 -8.51
CA LEU A 116 -12.02 -0.70 -9.17
C LEU A 116 -10.78 0.00 -9.71
N LEU A 117 -9.72 0.12 -8.90
CA LEU A 117 -8.46 0.77 -9.30
C LEU A 117 -7.70 -0.02 -10.37
N THR A 118 -7.83 -1.34 -10.39
CA THR A 118 -7.23 -2.19 -11.43
C THR A 118 -7.93 -2.05 -12.78
N ALA A 119 -9.22 -1.68 -12.77
CA ALA A 119 -10.01 -1.45 -13.98
C ALA A 119 -9.86 -0.03 -14.56
N GLU A 120 -9.16 0.87 -13.86
CA GLU A 120 -8.86 2.22 -14.35
C GLU A 120 -7.82 2.20 -15.48
N GLN A 121 -7.59 3.37 -16.08
CA GLN A 121 -6.64 3.52 -17.19
C GLN A 121 -5.22 3.07 -16.81
N GLU A 122 -4.45 2.64 -17.81
CA GLU A 122 -3.16 1.97 -17.66
C GLU A 122 -2.18 2.70 -16.72
N ASP A 123 -2.04 4.01 -16.85
CA ASP A 123 -1.13 4.79 -15.99
C ASP A 123 -1.59 4.78 -14.51
N ILE A 124 -2.90 4.92 -14.24
CA ILE A 124 -3.43 4.82 -12.87
C ILE A 124 -3.14 3.43 -12.32
N PHE A 125 -3.46 2.39 -13.09
CA PHE A 125 -3.22 1.02 -12.67
C PHE A 125 -1.73 0.77 -12.40
N LEU A 126 -0.84 1.28 -13.26
CA LEU A 126 0.60 1.14 -13.10
C LEU A 126 1.09 1.77 -11.79
N PHE A 127 0.75 3.04 -11.52
CA PHE A 127 1.15 3.72 -10.29
C PHE A 127 0.54 3.08 -9.04
N PHE A 128 -0.68 2.56 -9.15
CA PHE A 128 -1.34 1.83 -8.07
C PHE A 128 -0.60 0.53 -7.77
N ARG A 129 -0.27 -0.23 -8.82
CA ARG A 129 0.42 -1.52 -8.73
C ARG A 129 1.84 -1.38 -8.20
N ILE A 130 2.59 -0.35 -8.60
CA ILE A 130 3.92 -0.12 -8.00
C ILE A 130 3.79 0.19 -6.51
N GLY A 131 2.80 1.00 -6.10
CA GLY A 131 2.49 1.20 -4.68
C GLY A 131 2.29 -0.11 -3.92
N GLN A 132 1.47 -1.01 -4.46
CA GLN A 132 1.27 -2.34 -3.86
C GLN A 132 2.56 -3.17 -3.79
N CYS A 133 3.37 -3.16 -4.86
CA CYS A 133 4.63 -3.89 -4.90
C CYS A 133 5.63 -3.41 -3.84
N ILE A 134 5.77 -2.09 -3.70
CA ILE A 134 6.67 -1.50 -2.70
C ILE A 134 6.19 -1.82 -1.29
N GLU A 135 4.89 -1.69 -1.02
CA GLU A 135 4.36 -2.05 0.29
C GLU A 135 4.49 -3.54 0.59
N GLN A 136 4.35 -4.41 -0.41
CA GLN A 136 4.56 -5.84 -0.25
C GLN A 136 6.00 -6.16 0.16
N ILE A 137 7.00 -5.56 -0.49
CA ILE A 137 8.41 -5.72 -0.13
C ILE A 137 8.67 -5.21 1.29
N ASP A 138 8.17 -4.01 1.62
CA ASP A 138 8.33 -3.42 2.96
C ASP A 138 7.68 -4.28 4.05
N THR A 139 6.50 -4.83 3.76
CA THR A 139 5.82 -5.80 4.63
C THR A 139 6.66 -7.05 4.81
N TYR A 140 7.24 -7.59 3.74
CA TYR A 140 8.04 -8.81 3.82
C TYR A 140 9.32 -8.59 4.62
N PHE A 141 9.95 -7.42 4.52
CA PHE A 141 11.04 -7.03 5.42
C PHE A 141 10.60 -7.00 6.88
N ARG A 142 9.48 -6.31 7.18
CA ARG A 142 8.95 -6.19 8.55
C ARG A 142 8.63 -7.55 9.18
N PHE A 143 8.08 -8.48 8.41
CA PHE A 143 7.66 -9.80 8.89
C PHE A 143 8.67 -10.92 8.59
N TYR A 144 9.92 -10.59 8.23
CA TYR A 144 10.99 -11.55 7.94
C TYR A 144 10.61 -12.64 6.91
N GLN A 145 9.84 -12.25 5.88
CA GLN A 145 9.38 -13.12 4.80
C GLN A 145 10.33 -13.10 3.59
N ASN A 146 10.28 -14.15 2.77
CA ASN A 146 11.13 -14.28 1.59
C ASN A 146 10.71 -13.31 0.46
N ILE A 147 11.48 -12.25 0.28
CA ILE A 147 11.27 -11.19 -0.71
C ILE A 147 11.52 -11.61 -2.17
N HIS A 148 12.30 -12.65 -2.45
CA HIS A 148 12.69 -13.01 -3.82
C HIS A 148 11.50 -13.32 -4.73
N LYS A 149 10.41 -13.88 -4.17
CA LYS A 149 9.18 -14.15 -4.92
C LYS A 149 8.47 -12.87 -5.35
N VAL A 150 8.56 -11.82 -4.53
CA VAL A 150 7.91 -10.53 -4.78
C VAL A 150 8.72 -9.73 -5.79
N MET A 151 10.04 -9.77 -5.68
CA MET A 151 10.95 -9.00 -6.53
C MET A 151 10.75 -9.25 -8.03
N GLY A 152 10.50 -10.50 -8.45
CA GLY A 152 10.26 -10.80 -9.86
C GLY A 152 8.97 -10.17 -10.41
N VAL A 153 7.90 -10.10 -9.60
CA VAL A 153 6.66 -9.43 -10.00
C VAL A 153 6.83 -7.92 -10.01
N THR A 154 7.55 -7.38 -9.01
CA THR A 154 7.88 -5.95 -8.92
C THR A 154 8.75 -5.48 -10.08
N GLU A 155 9.71 -6.30 -10.52
CA GLU A 155 10.61 -5.99 -11.63
C GLU A 155 9.85 -5.67 -12.93
N LEU A 156 8.80 -6.44 -13.25
CA LEU A 156 7.97 -6.19 -14.42
C LEU A 156 7.32 -4.80 -14.35
N THR A 157 6.79 -4.43 -13.18
CA THR A 157 6.14 -3.12 -12.95
C THR A 157 7.16 -1.97 -12.96
N ILE A 158 8.37 -2.20 -12.43
CA ILE A 158 9.46 -1.22 -12.47
C ILE A 158 9.91 -0.94 -13.90
N HIS A 159 10.05 -1.95 -14.75
CA HIS A 159 10.40 -1.74 -16.15
C HIS A 159 9.35 -0.91 -16.90
N GLN A 160 8.06 -1.11 -16.61
CA GLN A 160 6.99 -0.27 -17.18
C GLN A 160 7.12 1.21 -16.77
N LEU A 161 7.65 1.51 -15.57
CA LEU A 161 7.94 2.90 -15.19
C LEU A 161 9.12 3.49 -15.98
N PHE A 162 10.12 2.69 -16.34
CA PHE A 162 11.23 3.16 -17.16
C PHE A 162 10.74 3.58 -18.55
N ASP A 163 9.78 2.86 -19.12
CA ASP A 163 9.14 3.22 -20.39
C ASP A 163 8.39 4.57 -20.32
N LEU A 164 8.01 5.01 -19.11
CA LEU A 164 7.42 6.33 -18.83
C LEU A 164 8.47 7.42 -18.50
N GLY A 165 9.76 7.13 -18.67
CA GLY A 165 10.86 8.07 -18.42
C GLY A 165 11.33 8.14 -16.96
N TRP A 166 11.13 7.05 -16.19
CA TRP A 166 11.65 6.91 -14.82
C TRP A 166 12.95 6.09 -14.78
N ASP A 167 13.75 6.14 -15.85
CA ASP A 167 14.97 5.35 -16.04
C ASP A 167 16.07 5.65 -15.02
N GLU A 168 16.05 6.83 -14.39
CA GLU A 168 16.96 7.18 -13.29
C GLU A 168 16.86 6.23 -12.07
N LEU A 169 15.76 5.46 -11.98
CA LEU A 169 15.57 4.45 -10.94
C LEU A 169 16.30 3.13 -11.22
N GLN A 170 16.63 2.85 -12.48
CA GLN A 170 17.23 1.59 -12.90
C GLN A 170 18.50 1.24 -12.12
N PRO A 171 19.49 2.16 -11.95
CA PRO A 171 20.69 1.84 -11.19
C PRO A 171 20.39 1.42 -9.74
N SER A 172 19.46 2.11 -9.07
CA SER A 172 19.07 1.77 -7.70
C SER A 172 18.29 0.46 -7.60
N TRP A 173 17.48 0.14 -8.61
CA TRP A 173 16.77 -1.13 -8.67
C TRP A 173 17.74 -2.30 -8.84
N GLU A 174 18.75 -2.18 -9.72
CA GLU A 174 19.77 -3.21 -9.91
C GLU A 174 20.60 -3.44 -8.63
N ILE A 175 20.97 -2.38 -7.91
CA ILE A 175 21.65 -2.48 -6.61
C ILE A 175 20.78 -3.28 -5.64
N PHE A 176 19.50 -2.90 -5.48
CA PHE A 176 18.59 -3.62 -4.59
C PHE A 176 18.41 -5.10 -5.00
N LYS A 177 18.37 -5.41 -6.31
CA LYS A 177 18.32 -6.80 -6.77
C LYS A 177 19.55 -7.61 -6.38
N SER A 178 20.74 -7.02 -6.53
CA SER A 178 22.01 -7.67 -6.20
C SER A 178 22.21 -7.83 -4.69
N GLU A 179 21.74 -6.86 -3.91
CA GLU A 179 21.90 -6.77 -2.46
C GLU A 179 20.52 -6.48 -1.84
N PRO A 180 19.65 -7.50 -1.69
CA PRO A 180 18.25 -7.30 -1.33
C PRO A 180 18.09 -7.13 0.19
N TYR A 181 18.78 -6.13 0.75
CA TYR A 181 18.69 -5.74 2.14
C TYR A 181 17.81 -4.51 2.32
N ILE A 182 17.32 -4.33 3.54
CA ILE A 182 16.39 -3.26 3.90
C ILE A 182 16.94 -1.85 3.60
N ASN A 183 18.25 -1.64 3.72
CA ASN A 183 18.88 -0.34 3.42
C ASN A 183 18.83 -0.01 1.92
N GLN A 184 19.12 -0.99 1.06
CA GLN A 184 19.05 -0.84 -0.39
C GLN A 184 17.60 -0.67 -0.84
N PHE A 185 16.66 -1.37 -0.20
CA PHE A 185 15.23 -1.13 -0.42
C PHE A 185 14.83 0.30 -0.10
N TYR A 186 15.18 0.82 1.09
CA TYR A 186 14.85 2.21 1.45
C TYR A 186 15.58 3.24 0.59
N ALA A 187 16.81 2.97 0.15
CA ALA A 187 17.50 3.82 -0.81
C ALA A 187 16.79 3.86 -2.17
N PHE A 188 16.27 2.73 -2.63
CA PHE A 188 15.46 2.65 -3.84
C PHE A 188 14.13 3.39 -3.68
N THR A 189 13.37 3.15 -2.60
CA THR A 189 12.09 3.83 -2.37
C THR A 189 12.25 5.33 -2.23
N TYR A 190 13.32 5.80 -1.58
CA TYR A 190 13.62 7.23 -1.49
C TYR A 190 13.80 7.86 -2.88
N ARG A 191 14.53 7.20 -3.79
CA ARG A 191 14.67 7.68 -5.17
C ARG A 191 13.35 7.65 -5.92
N LEU A 192 12.58 6.56 -5.80
CA LEU A 192 11.25 6.45 -6.40
C LEU A 192 10.34 7.58 -5.93
N GLU A 193 10.32 7.86 -4.63
CA GLU A 193 9.44 8.85 -4.04
C GLU A 193 9.87 10.29 -4.42
N ASN A 194 11.17 10.56 -4.50
CA ASN A 194 11.67 11.84 -5.00
C ASN A 194 11.29 12.12 -6.45
N GLN A 195 11.12 11.09 -7.30
CA GLN A 195 10.67 11.29 -8.68
C GLN A 195 9.26 11.92 -8.75
N PHE A 196 8.43 11.82 -7.69
CA PHE A 196 7.17 12.56 -7.66
C PHE A 196 7.35 14.06 -7.39
N GLU A 197 8.45 14.47 -6.77
CA GLU A 197 8.69 15.84 -6.28
C GLU A 197 9.53 16.71 -7.24
N VAL A 198 10.29 16.11 -8.16
CA VAL A 198 11.09 16.87 -9.13
C VAL A 198 10.14 17.60 -10.10
N TYR A 199 10.07 18.93 -9.98
CA TYR A 199 9.18 19.91 -10.63
C TYR A 199 7.82 20.16 -9.96
N ALA A 200 7.85 20.64 -8.72
CA ALA A 200 6.86 21.59 -8.20
C ALA A 200 7.24 23.03 -8.59
#